data_AF-A0A496T5D1-F1
#
_entry.id   AF-A0A496T5D1-F1
#
_cell.length_a   1.000
_cell.length_b   1.000
_cell.length_c   1.000
_cell.angle_alpha   90.00
_cell.angle_beta   90.00
_cell.angle_gamma   90.00
#
_symmetry.space_group_name_H-M   'P 1'
#
loop_
_entity.id
_entity.type
_entity.pdbx_description
1 polymer ?
#
loop_
_entity_poly.entity_id
_entity_poly.type
_entity_poly.pdbx_seq_one_letter_code
_entity_poly.pdbx_strand_id
1 'polypeptide(L)'
;MRQARAVGFNNLNIDLIFGIPGQSVESWWENLRLATTLGVDHLSIYNLIYEPGTPFARKQDLGKLTPIPEEMEAEMYFSAIDFLGRHGYQQYEISNFAQPGKFCQHNQNYWNGGEYLGLGASAHSFIDSRRFWNVANVHLYIKLLTEGKYPCSGEEKLTLAQQLLETIFLSLRCTKGLNIDRFCHRFGKDFLRKLIAVLENLQSAKEEPLWSVAEGHLRLTPQGFWFSDEVFSQFVLAASIDFKSSQPILKLSPTVCP
;
A
#
# COMPACT_ATOMS: atom_id res chain seq x y z
N MET A 1 -24.02 -1.06 11.05
CA MET A 1 -23.62 0.20 11.74
C MET A 1 -24.35 0.44 13.06
N ARG A 2 -25.66 0.76 13.08
CA ARG A 2 -26.39 1.09 14.33
C ARG A 2 -26.26 0.03 15.43
N GLN A 3 -26.46 -1.24 15.09
CA GLN A 3 -26.32 -2.35 16.06
C GLN A 3 -24.90 -2.47 16.60
N ALA A 4 -23.87 -2.35 15.76
CA ALA A 4 -22.48 -2.39 16.19
C ALA A 4 -22.15 -1.24 17.17
N ARG A 5 -22.63 -0.03 16.89
CA ARG A 5 -22.48 1.10 17.82
C ARG A 5 -23.21 0.85 19.14
N ALA A 6 -24.42 0.28 19.10
CA ALA A 6 -25.22 -0.01 20.30
C ALA A 6 -24.53 -1.01 21.25
N VAL A 7 -23.66 -1.89 20.73
CA VAL A 7 -22.87 -2.84 21.54
C VAL A 7 -21.44 -2.36 21.83
N GLY A 8 -21.12 -1.09 21.55
CA GLY A 8 -19.88 -0.43 21.97
C GLY A 8 -18.78 -0.31 20.91
N PHE A 9 -18.99 -0.76 19.67
CA PHE A 9 -18.02 -0.52 18.60
C PHE A 9 -17.99 0.97 18.22
N ASN A 10 -16.81 1.59 18.28
CA ASN A 10 -16.61 3.02 18.10
C ASN A 10 -15.63 3.38 16.96
N ASN A 11 -15.15 2.39 16.23
CA ASN A 11 -14.35 2.56 15.03
C ASN A 11 -14.84 1.55 13.98
N LEU A 12 -15.79 1.99 13.16
CA LEU A 12 -16.40 1.18 12.13
C LEU A 12 -15.85 1.57 10.77
N ASN A 13 -15.42 0.56 10.01
CA ASN A 13 -14.98 0.69 8.63
C ASN A 13 -16.06 0.23 7.65
N ILE A 14 -16.08 0.83 6.45
CA ILE A 14 -16.70 0.24 5.27
C ILE A 14 -15.71 0.22 4.11
N ASP A 15 -15.83 -0.78 3.26
CA ASP A 15 -15.06 -0.88 2.03
C ASP A 15 -15.95 -0.49 0.85
N LEU A 16 -15.45 0.43 0.02
CA LEU A 16 -16.06 0.86 -1.22
C LEU A 16 -15.11 0.54 -2.37
N ILE A 17 -15.66 0.13 -3.50
CA ILE A 17 -14.91 -0.09 -4.74
C ILE A 17 -15.46 0.90 -5.78
N PHE A 18 -14.57 1.63 -6.44
CA PHE A 18 -14.88 2.46 -7.60
C PHE A 18 -14.19 1.89 -8.85
N GLY A 19 -14.50 2.41 -10.04
CA GLY A 19 -13.98 1.83 -11.28
C GLY A 19 -14.76 0.61 -11.79
N ILE A 20 -15.95 0.37 -11.23
CA ILE A 20 -16.74 -0.83 -11.57
C ILE A 20 -17.37 -0.66 -12.96
N PRO A 21 -17.37 -1.69 -13.83
CA PRO A 21 -18.03 -1.64 -15.13
C PRO A 21 -19.48 -1.17 -15.04
N GLY A 22 -19.82 -0.12 -15.79
CA GLY A 22 -21.15 0.50 -15.80
C GLY A 22 -21.42 1.45 -14.62
N GLN A 23 -20.45 1.70 -13.74
CA GLN A 23 -20.56 2.70 -12.69
C GLN A 23 -20.46 4.11 -13.28
N SER A 24 -21.38 4.99 -12.90
CA SER A 24 -21.32 6.42 -13.25
C SER A 24 -20.73 7.24 -12.10
N VAL A 25 -20.23 8.43 -12.42
CA VAL A 25 -19.71 9.37 -11.40
C VAL A 25 -20.80 9.74 -10.40
N GLU A 26 -22.04 9.91 -10.84
CA GLU A 26 -23.19 10.21 -9.98
C GLU A 26 -23.45 9.09 -8.97
N SER A 27 -23.39 7.82 -9.42
CA SER A 27 -23.55 6.67 -8.52
C SER A 27 -22.42 6.58 -7.49
N TRP A 28 -21.20 6.99 -7.86
CA TRP A 28 -20.08 7.09 -6.93
C TRP A 28 -20.31 8.17 -5.87
N TRP A 29 -20.79 9.35 -6.28
CA TRP A 29 -21.17 10.42 -5.36
C TRP A 29 -22.26 10.00 -4.38
N GLU A 30 -23.25 9.22 -4.82
CA GLU A 30 -24.29 8.68 -3.93
C GLU A 30 -23.70 7.74 -2.87
N ASN A 31 -22.75 6.88 -3.24
CA ASN A 31 -22.06 6.01 -2.28
C ASN A 31 -21.31 6.82 -1.22
N LEU A 32 -20.55 7.83 -1.63
CA LEU A 32 -19.82 8.70 -0.70
C LEU A 32 -20.77 9.46 0.24
N ARG A 33 -21.85 10.05 -0.30
CA ARG A 33 -22.87 10.73 0.51
C ARG A 33 -23.55 9.80 1.51
N LEU A 34 -23.89 8.59 1.09
CA LEU A 34 -24.49 7.60 1.97
C LEU A 34 -23.52 7.19 3.09
N ALA A 35 -22.26 6.94 2.75
CA ALA A 35 -21.23 6.58 3.72
C ALA A 35 -21.03 7.67 4.79
N THR A 36 -20.92 8.93 4.39
CA THR A 36 -20.77 10.03 5.36
C THR A 36 -22.04 10.25 6.18
N THR A 37 -23.23 10.12 5.57
CA THR A 37 -24.53 10.21 6.27
C THR A 37 -24.72 9.09 7.31
N LEU A 38 -24.21 7.89 7.04
CA LEU A 38 -24.20 6.79 8.00
C LEU A 38 -23.25 7.03 9.18
N GLY A 39 -22.41 8.07 9.11
CA GLY A 39 -21.44 8.43 10.15
C GLY A 39 -20.41 7.33 10.34
N VAL A 40 -19.82 6.83 9.26
CA VAL A 40 -18.76 5.81 9.33
C VAL A 40 -17.46 6.44 9.85
N ASP A 41 -16.69 5.74 10.69
CA ASP A 41 -15.47 6.33 11.28
C ASP A 41 -14.26 6.23 10.33
N HIS A 42 -14.25 5.20 9.48
CA HIS A 42 -13.16 4.86 8.57
C HIS A 42 -13.73 4.34 7.22
N LEU A 43 -13.11 4.71 6.10
CA LEU A 43 -13.47 4.22 4.78
C LEU A 43 -12.22 3.71 4.07
N SER A 44 -12.34 2.53 3.47
CA SER A 44 -11.42 2.01 2.48
C SER A 44 -12.03 2.19 1.09
N ILE A 45 -11.39 2.96 0.22
CA ILE A 45 -11.80 3.16 -1.17
C ILE A 45 -10.77 2.50 -2.10
N TYR A 46 -11.20 1.50 -2.84
CA TYR A 46 -10.35 0.73 -3.74
C TYR A 46 -10.73 1.01 -5.20
N ASN A 47 -9.74 1.24 -6.05
CA ASN A 47 -9.93 1.11 -7.48
C ASN A 47 -10.09 -0.39 -7.80
N LEU A 48 -11.05 -0.75 -8.66
CA LEU A 48 -11.20 -2.10 -9.16
C LEU A 48 -10.02 -2.49 -10.05
N ILE A 49 -9.19 -3.41 -9.58
CA ILE A 49 -8.08 -3.98 -10.34
C ILE A 49 -8.49 -5.30 -10.98
N TYR A 50 -8.21 -5.45 -12.27
CA TYR A 50 -8.47 -6.68 -13.04
C TYR A 50 -7.30 -7.65 -12.91
N GLU A 51 -7.32 -8.45 -11.84
CA GLU A 51 -6.25 -9.41 -11.57
C GLU A 51 -6.29 -10.62 -12.52
N PRO A 52 -5.14 -11.03 -13.11
CA PRO A 52 -5.05 -12.21 -13.95
C PRO A 52 -5.60 -13.47 -13.26
N GLY A 53 -6.35 -14.28 -14.02
CA GLY A 53 -6.96 -15.51 -13.51
C GLY A 53 -8.27 -15.33 -12.74
N THR A 54 -8.72 -14.09 -12.51
CA THR A 54 -10.02 -13.84 -11.89
C THR A 54 -11.19 -13.98 -12.87
N PRO A 55 -12.44 -14.17 -12.39
CA PRO A 55 -13.63 -14.13 -13.24
C PRO A 55 -13.78 -12.81 -14.03
N PHE A 56 -13.32 -11.68 -13.49
CA PHE A 56 -13.43 -10.37 -14.14
C PHE A 56 -12.43 -10.25 -15.29
N ALA A 57 -11.16 -10.59 -15.08
CA ALA A 57 -10.16 -10.64 -16.15
C ALA A 57 -10.62 -11.55 -17.30
N ARG A 58 -11.13 -12.75 -16.99
CA ARG A 58 -11.67 -13.66 -18.03
C ARG A 58 -12.85 -13.06 -18.81
N LYS A 59 -13.71 -12.27 -18.17
CA LYS A 59 -14.82 -11.61 -18.89
C LYS A 59 -14.31 -10.49 -19.78
N GLN A 60 -13.30 -9.74 -19.33
CA GLN A 60 -12.64 -8.70 -20.11
C GLN A 60 -11.95 -9.30 -21.34
N ASP A 61 -11.17 -10.37 -21.17
CA ASP A 61 -10.49 -11.09 -22.26
C ASP A 61 -11.48 -11.60 -23.33
N LEU A 62 -12.70 -11.95 -22.92
CA LEU A 62 -13.78 -12.40 -23.79
C LEU A 62 -14.64 -11.26 -24.37
N GLY A 63 -14.30 -9.99 -24.10
CA GLY A 63 -15.08 -8.82 -24.54
C GLY A 63 -16.48 -8.72 -23.91
N LYS A 64 -16.73 -9.45 -22.81
CA LYS A 64 -18.02 -9.48 -22.09
C LYS A 64 -18.10 -8.46 -20.95
N LEU A 65 -17.01 -7.74 -20.72
CA LEU A 65 -16.88 -6.72 -19.70
C LEU A 65 -15.99 -5.62 -20.26
N THR A 66 -16.47 -4.38 -20.19
CA THR A 66 -15.73 -3.20 -20.61
C THR A 66 -15.43 -2.36 -19.37
N PRO A 67 -14.14 -2.11 -19.06
CA PRO A 67 -13.77 -1.16 -18.02
C PRO A 67 -14.32 0.23 -18.30
N ILE A 68 -14.47 1.05 -17.27
CA ILE A 68 -14.77 2.47 -17.47
C ILE A 68 -13.51 3.21 -17.95
N PRO A 69 -13.62 4.40 -18.55
CA PRO A 69 -12.45 5.20 -18.93
C PRO A 69 -11.60 5.60 -17.72
N GLU A 70 -10.28 5.64 -17.89
CA GLU A 70 -9.33 6.03 -16.83
C GLU A 70 -9.61 7.45 -16.31
N GLU A 71 -10.04 8.36 -17.18
CA GLU A 71 -10.41 9.73 -16.81
C GLU A 71 -11.58 9.76 -15.83
N MET A 72 -12.53 8.83 -15.98
CA MET A 72 -13.65 8.67 -15.05
C MET A 72 -13.18 8.09 -13.71
N GLU A 73 -12.25 7.13 -13.72
CA GLU A 73 -11.67 6.61 -12.49
C GLU A 73 -10.90 7.69 -11.72
N ALA A 74 -10.13 8.51 -12.43
CA ALA A 74 -9.42 9.65 -11.87
C ALA A 74 -10.41 10.66 -11.26
N GLU A 75 -11.48 11.00 -11.97
CA GLU A 75 -12.55 11.88 -11.45
C GLU A 75 -13.17 11.30 -10.17
N MET A 76 -13.47 9.99 -10.14
CA MET A 76 -13.98 9.32 -8.94
C MET A 76 -12.98 9.37 -7.77
N TYR A 77 -11.70 9.15 -8.03
CA TYR A 77 -10.66 9.19 -7.00
C TYR A 77 -10.48 10.59 -6.40
N PHE A 78 -10.27 11.60 -7.24
CA PHE A 78 -10.03 12.98 -6.77
C PHE A 78 -11.27 13.60 -6.13
N SER A 79 -12.47 13.30 -6.65
CA SER A 79 -13.72 13.72 -6.00
C SER A 79 -13.91 13.10 -4.62
N ALA A 80 -13.49 11.85 -4.43
CA ALA A 80 -13.52 11.21 -3.11
C ALA A 80 -12.57 11.89 -2.12
N ILE A 81 -11.34 12.22 -2.55
CA ILE A 81 -10.37 12.93 -1.70
C ILE A 81 -10.96 14.27 -1.22
N ASP A 82 -11.44 15.10 -2.15
CA ASP A 82 -12.00 16.42 -1.83
C ASP A 82 -13.26 16.30 -0.96
N PHE A 83 -14.21 15.44 -1.34
CA PHE A 83 -15.46 15.28 -0.60
C PHE A 83 -15.21 14.77 0.82
N LEU A 84 -14.44 13.70 0.99
CA LEU A 84 -14.17 13.13 2.31
C LEU A 84 -13.35 14.10 3.18
N GLY A 85 -12.40 14.83 2.58
CA GLY A 85 -11.66 15.90 3.26
C GLY A 85 -12.57 16.99 3.82
N ARG A 86 -13.55 17.46 3.03
CA ARG A 86 -14.56 18.43 3.47
C ARG A 86 -15.47 17.91 4.58
N HIS A 87 -15.60 16.59 4.72
CA HIS A 87 -16.38 15.93 5.77
C HIS A 87 -15.52 15.49 6.97
N GLY A 88 -14.27 15.98 7.06
CA GLY A 88 -13.40 15.77 8.21
C GLY A 88 -12.63 14.45 8.21
N TYR A 89 -12.67 13.67 7.12
CA TYR A 89 -11.83 12.50 6.99
C TYR A 89 -10.43 12.88 6.50
N GLN A 90 -9.42 12.17 7.00
CA GLN A 90 -8.04 12.32 6.59
C GLN A 90 -7.61 11.09 5.80
N GLN A 91 -7.11 11.30 4.59
CA GLN A 91 -6.38 10.26 3.87
C GLN A 91 -5.05 10.03 4.59
N TYR A 92 -4.78 8.78 4.98
CA TYR A 92 -3.52 8.44 5.65
C TYR A 92 -2.63 7.51 4.82
N GLU A 93 -3.21 6.86 3.81
CA GLU A 93 -2.52 6.10 2.75
C GLU A 93 -3.41 6.03 1.50
N ILE A 94 -2.90 5.48 0.40
CA ILE A 94 -3.51 5.54 -0.96
C ILE A 94 -5.03 5.31 -0.96
N SER A 95 -5.53 4.33 -0.20
CA SER A 95 -6.91 3.84 -0.27
C SER A 95 -7.74 4.12 0.98
N ASN A 96 -7.17 4.64 2.07
CA ASN A 96 -7.85 4.67 3.38
C ASN A 96 -7.96 6.08 3.94
N PHE A 97 -9.15 6.34 4.44
CA PHE A 97 -9.61 7.61 4.97
C PHE A 97 -10.21 7.34 6.34
N ALA A 98 -9.92 8.17 7.33
CA ALA A 98 -10.60 8.06 8.61
C ALA A 98 -10.77 9.41 9.28
N GLN A 99 -11.76 9.50 10.17
CA GLN A 99 -11.85 10.60 11.12
C GLN A 99 -10.58 10.64 12.00
N PRO A 100 -10.20 11.81 12.54
CA PRO A 100 -9.04 11.93 13.42
C PRO A 100 -9.06 10.92 14.57
N GLY A 101 -7.94 10.22 14.78
CA GLY A 101 -7.81 9.18 15.80
C GLY A 101 -8.47 7.83 15.46
N LYS A 102 -8.97 7.64 14.23
CA LYS A 102 -9.61 6.40 13.77
C LYS A 102 -8.80 5.59 12.75
N PHE A 103 -7.58 6.02 12.44
CA PHE A 103 -6.70 5.27 11.53
C PHE A 103 -6.51 3.83 12.00
N CYS A 104 -6.60 2.87 11.07
CA CYS A 104 -6.40 1.47 11.38
C CYS A 104 -4.96 1.23 11.86
N GLN A 105 -4.81 0.76 13.11
CA GLN A 105 -3.50 0.49 13.71
C GLN A 105 -2.77 -0.63 12.97
N HIS A 106 -3.50 -1.64 12.51
CA HIS A 106 -2.96 -2.77 11.77
C HIS A 106 -2.37 -2.34 10.42
N ASN A 107 -3.12 -1.54 9.65
CA ASN A 107 -2.65 -0.99 8.37
C ASN A 107 -1.41 -0.11 8.61
N GLN A 108 -1.44 0.76 9.62
CA GLN A 108 -0.28 1.58 9.96
C GLN A 108 0.95 0.74 10.33
N ASN A 109 0.79 -0.36 11.08
CA ASN A 109 1.90 -1.24 11.39
C ASN A 109 2.53 -1.82 10.12
N TYR A 110 1.71 -2.35 9.21
CA TYR A 110 2.18 -2.89 7.93
C TYR A 110 2.91 -1.85 7.09
N TRP A 111 2.32 -0.67 6.91
CA TRP A 111 2.89 0.37 6.05
C TRP A 111 4.13 1.03 6.64
N ASN A 112 4.34 0.94 7.96
CA ASN A 112 5.58 1.37 8.61
C ASN A 112 6.65 0.26 8.66
N GLY A 113 6.40 -0.90 8.04
CA GLY A 113 7.30 -2.06 8.04
C GLY A 113 7.46 -2.70 9.42
N GLY A 114 6.43 -2.59 10.27
CA GLY A 114 6.40 -3.19 11.59
C GLY A 114 6.19 -4.71 11.53
N GLU A 115 6.58 -5.37 12.61
CA GLU A 115 6.45 -6.82 12.73
C GLU A 115 5.02 -7.25 13.03
N TYR A 116 4.67 -8.46 12.62
CA TYR A 116 3.35 -9.03 12.87
C TYR A 116 3.37 -10.56 12.81
N LEU A 117 2.45 -11.16 13.56
CA LEU A 117 2.20 -12.60 13.56
C LEU A 117 0.85 -12.89 12.89
N GLY A 118 0.88 -13.69 11.81
CA GLY A 118 -0.31 -14.17 11.13
C GLY A 118 -0.77 -15.52 11.66
N LEU A 119 -2.04 -15.59 12.06
CA LEU A 119 -2.68 -16.82 12.52
C LEU A 119 -3.80 -17.21 11.57
N GLY A 120 -4.00 -18.51 11.36
CA GLY A 120 -4.95 -19.07 10.41
C GLY A 120 -4.30 -19.54 9.11
N ALA A 121 -5.08 -20.29 8.32
CA ALA A 121 -4.67 -20.74 6.99
C ALA A 121 -4.35 -19.54 6.09
N SER A 122 -3.34 -19.68 5.22
CA SER A 122 -2.81 -18.62 4.35
C SER A 122 -2.21 -17.39 5.05
N ALA A 123 -2.26 -17.29 6.38
CA ALA A 123 -1.78 -16.13 7.10
C ALA A 123 -0.26 -15.99 6.96
N HIS A 124 0.20 -14.76 6.72
CA HIS A 124 1.60 -14.41 6.64
C HIS A 124 2.05 -13.74 7.94
N SER A 125 3.32 -13.88 8.26
CA SER A 125 3.98 -13.22 9.38
C SER A 125 5.24 -12.53 8.90
N PHE A 126 5.66 -11.49 9.60
CA PHE A 126 6.92 -10.79 9.36
C PHE A 126 7.58 -10.46 10.69
N ILE A 127 8.71 -11.11 11.00
CA ILE A 127 9.46 -10.95 12.25
C ILE A 127 10.95 -11.06 11.92
N ASP A 128 11.79 -10.20 12.48
CA ASP A 128 13.24 -10.19 12.26
C ASP A 128 13.62 -10.19 10.77
N SER A 129 12.98 -9.38 9.92
CA SER A 129 13.20 -9.39 8.46
C SER A 129 12.96 -10.75 7.78
N ARG A 130 12.21 -11.66 8.41
CA ARG A 130 11.81 -12.96 7.89
C ARG A 130 10.32 -12.94 7.65
N ARG A 131 9.91 -13.26 6.42
CA ARG A 131 8.50 -13.48 6.06
C ARG A 131 8.24 -14.97 6.01
N PHE A 132 7.18 -15.43 6.65
CA PHE A 132 6.77 -16.84 6.62
C PHE A 132 5.26 -16.96 6.59
N TRP A 133 4.74 -18.05 6.06
CA TRP A 133 3.30 -18.20 5.84
C TRP A 133 2.79 -19.61 6.11
N ASN A 134 1.56 -19.64 6.60
CA ASN A 134 0.86 -20.88 6.91
C ASN A 134 0.35 -21.55 5.63
N VAL A 135 0.13 -22.86 5.70
CA VAL A 135 -0.52 -23.61 4.63
C VAL A 135 -1.87 -22.99 4.25
N ALA A 136 -2.12 -22.87 2.95
CA ALA A 136 -3.34 -22.23 2.45
C ALA A 136 -4.59 -23.13 2.58
N ASN A 137 -4.40 -24.44 2.55
CA ASN A 137 -5.50 -25.39 2.68
C ASN A 137 -5.97 -25.46 4.14
N VAL A 138 -7.20 -25.02 4.40
CA VAL A 138 -7.81 -24.98 5.74
C VAL A 138 -7.84 -26.35 6.42
N HIS A 139 -8.14 -27.44 5.70
CA HIS A 139 -8.18 -28.78 6.28
C HIS A 139 -6.78 -29.26 6.68
N LEU A 140 -5.77 -29.00 5.84
CA LEU A 140 -4.37 -29.32 6.16
C LEU A 140 -3.88 -28.48 7.34
N TYR A 141 -4.24 -27.20 7.40
CA TYR A 141 -3.93 -26.30 8.52
C TYR A 141 -4.44 -26.87 9.85
N ILE A 142 -5.73 -27.23 9.90
CA ILE A 142 -6.38 -27.80 11.09
C ILE A 142 -5.74 -29.14 11.47
N LYS A 143 -5.49 -30.01 10.48
CA LYS A 143 -4.86 -31.32 10.70
C LYS A 143 -3.48 -31.18 11.35
N LEU A 144 -2.61 -30.32 10.80
CA LEU A 144 -1.25 -30.12 11.32
C LEU A 144 -1.28 -29.63 12.77
N LEU A 145 -2.14 -28.65 13.09
CA LEU A 145 -2.28 -28.15 14.45
C LEU A 145 -2.80 -29.22 15.42
N THR A 146 -3.78 -30.03 14.99
CA THR A 146 -4.34 -31.12 15.82
C THR A 146 -3.28 -32.18 16.14
N GLU A 147 -2.32 -32.39 15.23
CA GLU A 147 -1.16 -33.28 15.42
C GLU A 147 0.01 -32.62 16.18
N GLY A 148 -0.15 -31.39 16.68
CA GLY A 148 0.92 -30.65 17.37
C GLY A 148 2.05 -30.16 16.45
N LYS A 149 1.81 -30.10 15.14
CA LYS A 149 2.77 -29.68 14.12
C LYS A 149 2.56 -28.23 13.72
N TYR A 150 3.67 -27.54 13.43
CA TYR A 150 3.65 -26.16 12.97
C TYR A 150 3.20 -26.09 11.49
N PRO A 151 2.11 -25.36 11.16
CA PRO A 151 1.48 -25.41 9.84
C PRO A 151 2.13 -24.46 8.82
N CYS A 152 3.46 -24.43 8.77
CA CYS A 152 4.23 -23.57 7.86
C CYS A 152 4.34 -24.17 6.46
N SER A 153 4.07 -23.37 5.44
CA SER A 153 4.22 -23.76 4.03
C SER A 153 5.48 -23.21 3.37
N GLY A 154 6.09 -22.19 3.96
CA GLY A 154 7.28 -21.56 3.38
C GLY A 154 7.71 -20.33 4.15
N GLU A 155 8.93 -19.90 3.83
CA GLU A 155 9.57 -18.74 4.42
C GLU A 155 10.59 -18.11 3.47
N GLU A 156 10.89 -16.84 3.70
CA GLU A 156 12.00 -16.12 3.11
C GLU A 156 12.64 -15.17 4.14
N LYS A 157 13.94 -14.96 4.00
CA LYS A 157 14.65 -13.88 4.70
C LYS A 157 14.88 -12.77 3.71
N LEU A 158 14.37 -11.58 4.01
CA LEU A 158 14.52 -10.44 3.10
C LEU A 158 15.98 -9.98 3.06
N THR A 159 16.53 -9.90 1.86
CA THR A 159 17.83 -9.26 1.58
C THR A 159 17.76 -7.76 1.87
N LEU A 160 18.92 -7.11 2.00
CA LEU A 160 18.97 -5.65 2.17
C LEU A 160 18.31 -4.90 1.00
N ALA A 161 18.45 -5.43 -0.22
CA ALA A 161 17.82 -4.90 -1.42
C ALA A 161 16.28 -4.97 -1.36
N GLN A 162 15.74 -6.11 -0.93
CA GLN A 162 14.29 -6.26 -0.73
C GLN A 162 13.78 -5.34 0.39
N GLN A 163 14.51 -5.25 1.51
CA GLN A 163 14.15 -4.35 2.61
C GLN A 163 14.17 -2.87 2.19
N LEU A 164 15.12 -2.46 1.33
CA LEU A 164 15.18 -1.13 0.74
C LEU A 164 13.92 -0.85 -0.09
N LEU A 165 13.63 -1.74 -1.04
CA LEU A 165 12.46 -1.62 -1.91
C LEU A 165 11.17 -1.56 -1.10
N GLU A 166 10.96 -2.51 -0.19
CA GLU A 166 9.77 -2.53 0.67
C GLU A 166 9.66 -1.25 1.51
N THR A 167 10.76 -0.72 2.04
CA THR A 167 10.71 0.56 2.78
C THR A 167 10.21 1.71 1.90
N ILE A 168 10.68 1.79 0.64
CA ILE A 168 10.23 2.82 -0.30
C ILE A 168 8.74 2.63 -0.63
N PHE A 169 8.36 1.43 -1.06
CA PHE A 169 6.97 1.10 -1.42
C PHE A 169 5.97 1.39 -0.31
N LEU A 170 6.24 0.85 0.89
CA LEU A 170 5.31 0.97 2.02
C LEU A 170 5.24 2.40 2.55
N SER A 171 6.37 3.12 2.60
CA SER A 171 6.38 4.50 3.10
C SER A 171 5.72 5.48 2.12
N LEU A 172 5.99 5.35 0.82
CA LEU A 172 5.40 6.24 -0.19
C LEU A 172 3.93 5.95 -0.46
N ARG A 173 3.41 4.80 -0.04
CA ARG A 173 1.97 4.54 0.02
C ARG A 173 1.25 5.36 1.11
N CYS A 174 1.98 5.87 2.10
CA CYS A 174 1.41 6.67 3.19
C CYS A 174 1.50 8.17 2.91
N THR A 175 0.53 8.97 3.36
CA THR A 175 0.59 10.44 3.23
C THR A 175 1.72 11.07 4.04
N LYS A 176 2.14 10.40 5.12
CA LYS A 176 3.33 10.77 5.90
C LYS A 176 4.62 10.61 5.09
N GLY A 177 4.65 9.70 4.12
CA GLY A 177 5.81 9.46 3.28
C GLY A 177 7.00 8.82 4.00
N LEU A 178 8.13 8.81 3.30
CA LEU A 178 9.41 8.27 3.72
C LEU A 178 10.15 9.25 4.63
N ASN A 179 10.46 8.82 5.86
CA ASN A 179 11.34 9.58 6.74
C ASN A 179 12.80 9.55 6.23
N ILE A 180 13.32 10.72 5.86
CA ILE A 180 14.60 10.85 5.15
C ILE A 180 15.78 10.42 6.04
N ASP A 181 15.81 10.86 7.30
CA ASP A 181 16.92 10.58 8.21
C ASP A 181 17.01 9.08 8.53
N ARG A 182 15.88 8.45 8.86
CA ARG A 182 15.80 7.00 9.11
C ARG A 182 16.22 6.20 7.88
N PHE A 183 15.79 6.63 6.69
CA PHE A 183 16.13 5.98 5.44
C PHE A 183 17.64 6.08 5.15
N CYS A 184 18.22 7.27 5.25
CA CYS A 184 19.65 7.49 5.05
C CYS A 184 20.50 6.76 6.09
N HIS A 185 20.06 6.67 7.34
CA HIS A 185 20.76 5.91 8.36
C HIS A 185 20.82 4.41 8.05
N ARG A 186 19.72 3.85 7.54
CA ARG A 186 19.61 2.40 7.26
C ARG A 186 20.25 1.99 5.92
N PHE A 187 20.11 2.81 4.89
CA PHE A 187 20.48 2.42 3.52
C PHE A 187 21.58 3.31 2.90
N GLY A 188 21.81 4.52 3.43
CA GLY A 188 22.79 5.47 2.91
C GLY A 188 22.17 6.56 2.03
N LYS A 189 22.89 7.69 1.94
CA LYS A 189 22.44 8.89 1.20
C LYS A 189 22.44 8.68 -0.32
N ASP A 190 23.26 7.79 -0.85
CA ASP A 190 23.34 7.54 -2.29
C ASP A 190 22.04 6.95 -2.83
N PHE A 191 21.38 6.07 -2.06
CA PHE A 191 20.06 5.55 -2.44
C PHE A 191 18.97 6.61 -2.39
N LEU A 192 19.03 7.57 -1.46
CA LEU A 192 18.09 8.69 -1.45
C LEU A 192 18.23 9.53 -2.72
N ARG A 193 19.47 9.81 -3.17
CA ARG A 193 19.69 10.55 -4.42
C ARG A 193 19.14 9.81 -5.63
N LYS A 194 19.32 8.48 -5.70
CA LYS A 194 18.72 7.65 -6.76
C LYS A 194 17.19 7.69 -6.72
N LEU A 195 16.61 7.61 -5.52
CA LEU A 195 15.17 7.73 -5.30
C LEU A 195 14.64 9.07 -5.87
N ILE A 196 15.28 10.18 -5.50
CA ILE A 196 14.90 11.51 -5.97
C ILE A 196 15.06 11.63 -7.49
N ALA A 197 16.14 11.13 -8.08
CA ALA A 197 16.36 11.20 -9.53
C ALA A 197 15.26 10.48 -10.33
N VAL A 198 14.77 9.33 -9.85
CA VAL A 198 13.63 8.64 -10.48
C VAL A 198 12.35 9.48 -10.39
N LEU A 199 12.09 10.10 -9.22
CA LEU A 199 10.92 10.95 -9.03
C LEU A 199 10.98 12.24 -9.87
N GLU A 200 12.17 12.83 -10.04
CA GLU A 200 12.39 13.99 -10.92
C GLU A 200 12.14 13.62 -12.39
N ASN A 201 12.62 12.46 -12.83
CA ASN A 201 12.38 11.99 -14.20
C ASN A 201 10.88 11.80 -14.45
N LEU A 202 10.15 11.19 -13.53
CA LEU A 202 8.69 11.03 -13.63
C LEU A 202 7.96 12.38 -13.60
N GLN A 203 8.39 13.29 -12.72
CA GLN A 203 7.82 14.64 -12.64
C GLN A 203 7.94 15.41 -13.95
N SER A 204 9.03 15.22 -14.71
CA SER A 204 9.27 15.94 -15.97
C SER A 204 8.18 15.75 -17.04
N ALA A 205 7.43 14.65 -16.96
CA ALA A 205 6.35 14.32 -17.88
C ALA A 205 4.95 14.71 -17.37
N LYS A 206 4.84 15.39 -16.22
CA LYS A 206 3.56 15.70 -15.56
C LYS A 206 3.48 17.19 -15.20
N GLU A 207 2.31 17.78 -15.42
CA GLU A 207 2.06 19.18 -15.09
C GLU A 207 1.92 19.41 -13.58
N GLU A 208 1.17 18.54 -12.91
CA GLU A 208 0.96 18.58 -11.47
C GLU A 208 2.11 17.90 -10.71
N PRO A 209 2.48 18.40 -9.50
CA PRO A 209 3.53 17.79 -8.70
C PRO A 209 3.11 16.40 -8.22
N LEU A 210 3.93 15.38 -8.46
CA LEU A 210 3.72 14.00 -8.00
C LEU A 210 4.24 13.78 -6.57
N TRP A 211 5.22 14.56 -6.14
CA TRP A 211 5.87 14.36 -4.85
C TRP A 211 6.29 15.69 -4.23
N SER A 212 6.57 15.66 -2.93
CA SER A 212 7.08 16.81 -2.19
C SER A 212 7.97 16.36 -1.04
N VAL A 213 8.76 17.29 -0.51
CA VAL A 213 9.49 17.10 0.74
C VAL A 213 8.95 18.10 1.75
N ALA A 214 8.51 17.62 2.91
CA ALA A 214 8.05 18.45 4.01
C ALA A 214 8.37 17.78 5.35
N GLU A 215 8.78 18.56 6.34
CA GLU A 215 9.02 18.09 7.72
C GLU A 215 9.96 16.86 7.78
N GLY A 216 11.01 16.84 6.94
CA GLY A 216 11.97 15.74 6.88
C GLY A 216 11.43 14.44 6.24
N HIS A 217 10.26 14.50 5.59
CA HIS A 217 9.66 13.38 4.88
C HIS A 217 9.55 13.64 3.38
N LEU A 218 9.87 12.63 2.58
CA LEU A 218 9.58 12.60 1.14
C LEU A 218 8.25 11.87 0.94
N ARG A 219 7.26 12.53 0.33
CA ARG A 219 5.88 12.03 0.21
C ARG A 219 5.34 12.19 -1.21
N LEU A 220 4.40 11.33 -1.58
CA LEU A 220 3.60 11.52 -2.78
C LEU A 220 2.47 12.53 -2.50
N THR A 221 2.10 13.29 -3.52
CA THR A 221 0.90 14.14 -3.53
C THR A 221 -0.33 13.29 -3.88
N PRO A 222 -1.57 13.82 -3.83
CA PRO A 222 -2.73 13.14 -4.39
C PRO A 222 -2.51 12.68 -5.85
N GLN A 223 -1.85 13.52 -6.67
CA GLN A 223 -1.47 13.15 -8.04
C GLN A 223 -0.44 12.01 -8.04
N GLY A 224 0.53 12.06 -7.14
CA GLY A 224 1.51 10.98 -6.98
C GLY A 224 0.88 9.65 -6.56
N PHE A 225 -0.16 9.66 -5.74
CA PHE A 225 -0.92 8.45 -5.41
C PHE A 225 -1.68 7.90 -6.60
N TRP A 226 -2.29 8.76 -7.41
CA TRP A 226 -2.94 8.32 -8.66
C TRP A 226 -1.95 7.60 -9.58
N PHE A 227 -0.72 8.12 -9.70
CA PHE A 227 0.36 7.50 -10.47
C PHE A 227 1.27 6.58 -9.66
N SER A 228 0.82 6.03 -8.52
CA SER A 228 1.70 5.27 -7.64
C SER A 228 2.31 4.06 -8.31
N ASP A 229 1.56 3.37 -9.17
CA ASP A 229 2.03 2.18 -9.88
C ASP A 229 3.14 2.52 -10.89
N GLU A 230 3.04 3.67 -11.56
CA GLU A 230 4.10 4.20 -12.42
C GLU A 230 5.35 4.53 -11.60
N VAL A 231 5.18 5.24 -10.47
CA VAL A 231 6.27 5.56 -9.53
C VAL A 231 6.99 4.29 -9.08
N PHE A 232 6.23 3.30 -8.63
CA PHE A 232 6.74 2.05 -8.09
C PHE A 232 7.41 1.16 -9.15
N SER A 233 6.87 1.08 -10.35
CA SER A 233 7.46 0.29 -11.45
C SER A 233 8.84 0.81 -11.85
N GLN A 234 9.03 2.14 -11.91
CA GLN A 234 10.33 2.75 -12.20
C GLN A 234 11.37 2.40 -11.13
N PHE A 235 10.97 2.33 -9.85
CA PHE A 235 11.88 1.90 -8.78
C PHE A 235 12.34 0.47 -8.92
N VAL A 236 11.42 -0.44 -9.24
CA VAL A 236 11.77 -1.85 -9.43
C VAL A 236 12.73 -2.01 -10.61
N LEU A 237 12.50 -1.30 -11.71
CA LEU A 237 13.39 -1.31 -12.88
C LEU A 237 14.78 -0.76 -12.55
N ALA A 238 14.85 0.42 -11.93
CA ALA A 238 16.12 1.04 -11.53
C ALA A 238 16.92 0.17 -10.55
N ALA A 239 16.24 -0.41 -9.56
CA ALA A 239 16.85 -1.35 -8.63
C ALA A 239 17.33 -2.63 -9.31
N SER A 240 16.54 -3.20 -10.24
CA SER A 240 16.92 -4.43 -10.94
C SER A 240 18.15 -4.28 -11.83
N ILE A 241 18.40 -3.07 -12.35
CA ILE A 241 19.60 -2.74 -13.13
C ILE A 241 20.83 -2.66 -12.20
N ASP A 242 20.71 -2.00 -11.05
CA ASP A 242 21.82 -1.79 -10.10
C ASP A 242 22.16 -3.03 -9.25
N PHE A 243 21.17 -3.86 -8.92
CA PHE A 243 21.42 -5.09 -8.14
C PHE A 243 21.99 -6.23 -8.98
N LYS A 244 21.94 -6.15 -10.33
CA LYS A 244 22.68 -7.04 -11.23
C LYS A 244 24.15 -6.65 -11.39
N SER A 245 24.51 -5.38 -11.21
CA SER A 245 25.89 -4.88 -11.32
C SER A 245 26.67 -4.93 -10.00
N SER A 246 25.99 -5.22 -8.88
CA SER A 246 26.58 -5.24 -7.54
C SER A 246 27.00 -6.65 -7.11
N GLN A 247 28.20 -7.10 -7.50
CA GLN A 247 28.95 -8.11 -6.73
C GLN A 247 29.21 -7.59 -5.30
N PRO A 248 29.37 -8.46 -4.28
CA PRO A 248 29.19 -8.08 -2.88
C PRO A 248 30.22 -7.04 -2.45
N ILE A 249 29.80 -5.78 -2.36
CA ILE A 249 30.56 -4.74 -1.67
C ILE A 249 30.31 -4.93 -0.18
N LEU A 250 31.04 -5.87 0.42
CA LEU A 250 31.26 -5.97 1.86
C LEU A 250 32.60 -6.68 2.08
N LYS A 251 33.70 -5.99 1.74
CA LYS A 251 34.96 -6.14 2.48
C LYS A 251 35.04 -4.99 3.46
N LEU A 252 34.53 -5.21 4.67
CA LEU A 252 34.94 -4.42 5.83
C LEU A 252 36.36 -4.86 6.20
N SER A 253 37.36 -4.06 5.82
CA SER A 253 38.71 -4.18 6.36
C SER A 253 38.75 -3.45 7.71
N PRO A 254 39.31 -4.06 8.78
CA PRO A 254 39.45 -3.41 10.07
C PRO A 254 40.82 -2.74 10.17
N THR A 255 40.90 -1.42 10.13
CA THR A 255 42.05 -0.65 10.66
C THR A 255 41.59 0.76 11.03
N VAL A 256 41.38 1.01 12.33
CA VAL A 256 42.29 1.74 13.25
C VAL A 256 42.32 3.26 12.99
N CYS A 257 41.97 3.99 14.06
CA CYS A 257 42.07 5.44 14.30
C CYS A 257 43.34 6.13 13.75
N PRO A 258 43.31 7.46 13.63
CA PRO A 258 43.52 8.33 14.80
C PRO A 258 42.27 9.07 15.29
#